data_AF-A0A7X4L108-F1
#
_entry.id   AF-A0A7X4L108-F1
#
_cell.length_a   1.000
_cell.length_b   1.000
_cell.length_c   1.000
_cell.angle_alpha   90.00
_cell.angle_beta   90.00
_cell.angle_gamma   90.00
#
_symmetry.space_group_name_H-M   'P 1'
#
loop_
_entity.id
_entity.type
_entity.pdbx_description
1 polymer ?
#
loop_
_entity_poly.entity_id
_entity_poly.type
_entity_poly.pdbx_seq_one_letter_code
_entity_poly.pdbx_strand_id
1 'polypeptide(L)'
;MAEVSDRRDQQTPAQKFKNDYHKHDGSVVVPCSDNPTQIRIDDPAVLASFIAFCSGPCRPVFLRGETRCFPSSVPSLFRNAGNELEQRWAAYKCFLNRLQELHPPLRGTRWQGTEHLGAVLQHYGIRTPWLDVVRNLYTAIWFATHDFETRGSCFVATTSEREHGYISIYDARPEGRTWLKVVDLWGDDSSRHFRPHAQHGLSLAKQDDDGNPRGKQDLEPYRIAHVRFPNSRQWALCGHMFSARFLFPAPEYDDSLKQLSRPDIQSTLDRACTENDLPRGTLGVVSHYM
;
A
#
# COMPACT_ATOMS: atom_id res chain seq x y z
N MET A 1 36.85 13.66 -10.28
CA MET A 1 36.34 14.03 -8.95
C MET A 1 35.21 15.02 -9.18
N ALA A 2 33.98 14.53 -9.23
CA ALA A 2 32.79 15.34 -9.49
C ALA A 2 31.99 15.44 -8.20
N GLU A 3 31.89 16.67 -7.72
CA GLU A 3 30.89 17.28 -6.84
C GLU A 3 30.09 16.34 -5.93
N VAL A 4 30.58 16.22 -4.70
CA VAL A 4 29.75 16.03 -3.51
C VAL A 4 28.98 17.33 -3.30
N SER A 5 27.92 17.53 -4.09
CA SER A 5 26.96 18.61 -3.88
C SER A 5 26.14 18.31 -2.63
N ASP A 6 26.03 19.34 -1.82
CA ASP A 6 25.62 19.39 -0.43
C ASP A 6 24.18 18.87 -0.20
N ARG A 7 24.05 17.68 0.41
CA ARG A 7 22.75 17.13 0.86
C ARG A 7 22.33 17.61 2.25
N ARG A 8 23.08 18.52 2.89
CA ARG A 8 22.87 18.85 4.32
C ARG A 8 21.88 19.98 4.62
N ASP A 9 21.40 20.72 3.61
CA ASP A 9 20.55 21.92 3.83
C ASP A 9 19.11 21.84 3.30
N GLN A 10 18.64 20.67 2.83
CA GLN A 10 17.25 20.56 2.38
C GLN A 10 16.30 20.30 3.56
N GLN A 11 15.56 21.33 3.97
CA GLN A 11 14.47 21.20 4.95
C GLN A 11 13.45 20.14 4.50
N THR A 12 13.08 19.22 5.40
CA THR A 12 12.04 18.22 5.14
C THR A 12 10.67 18.89 4.95
N PRO A 13 9.69 18.23 4.28
CA PRO A 13 8.33 18.76 4.17
C PRO A 13 7.72 19.12 5.53
N ALA A 14 8.01 18.31 6.55
CA ALA A 14 7.65 18.57 7.94
C ALA A 14 8.24 19.89 8.49
N GLN A 15 9.53 20.13 8.27
CA GLN A 15 10.21 21.35 8.70
C GLN A 15 9.68 22.58 7.98
N LYS A 16 9.44 22.48 6.67
CA LYS A 16 8.85 23.57 5.87
C LYS A 16 7.44 23.89 6.32
N PHE A 17 6.59 22.88 6.45
CA PHE A 17 5.21 23.06 6.90
C PHE A 17 5.15 23.66 8.30
N LYS A 18 6.00 23.20 9.23
CA LYS A 18 6.09 23.78 10.57
C LYS A 18 6.38 25.29 10.51
N ASN A 19 7.33 25.71 9.67
CA ASN A 19 7.68 27.13 9.51
C ASN A 19 6.55 27.96 8.90
N ASP A 20 5.78 27.39 7.96
CA ASP A 20 4.67 28.07 7.30
C ASP A 20 3.42 28.14 8.18
N TYR A 21 3.12 27.06 8.92
CA TYR A 21 1.89 26.91 9.72
C TYR A 21 1.96 27.61 11.08
N HIS A 22 3.16 27.75 11.69
CA HIS A 22 3.33 28.46 12.97
C HIS A 22 2.94 29.94 12.95
N LYS A 23 2.67 30.52 11.77
CA LYS A 23 2.10 31.86 11.66
C LYS A 23 0.64 31.95 12.13
N HIS A 24 -0.05 30.81 12.37
CA HIS A 24 -1.48 30.79 12.67
C HIS A 24 -1.90 30.04 13.94
N ASP A 25 -1.19 28.99 14.40
CA ASP A 25 -1.51 28.34 15.68
C ASP A 25 -0.30 27.54 16.23
N GLY A 26 -0.03 27.68 17.53
CA GLY A 26 1.28 27.41 18.14
C GLY A 26 1.65 25.95 18.46
N SER A 27 0.81 24.96 18.14
CA SER A 27 0.89 23.66 18.83
C SER A 27 0.80 22.39 17.98
N VAL A 28 0.64 22.43 16.65
CA VAL A 28 0.05 21.25 15.96
C VAL A 28 1.02 20.33 15.22
N VAL A 29 2.27 20.73 14.95
CA VAL A 29 3.27 19.87 14.30
C VAL A 29 4.56 19.80 15.10
N VAL A 30 4.76 18.67 15.77
CA VAL A 30 5.94 18.43 16.60
C VAL A 30 6.78 17.33 15.94
N PRO A 31 8.04 17.58 15.55
CA PRO A 31 8.96 16.51 15.19
C PRO A 31 9.03 15.51 16.34
N CYS A 32 8.89 14.22 16.04
CA CYS A 32 9.06 13.21 17.08
C CYS A 32 10.53 13.21 17.51
N SER A 33 10.77 13.35 18.82
CA SER A 33 12.12 13.35 19.42
C SER A 33 12.95 12.14 19.01
N ASP A 34 12.27 11.02 18.74
CA ASP A 34 12.88 9.71 18.53
C ASP A 34 13.08 9.40 17.04
N ASN A 35 12.48 10.17 16.13
CA ASN A 35 12.65 10.00 14.68
C ASN A 35 12.40 11.32 13.92
N PRO A 36 13.45 11.93 13.33
CA PRO A 36 13.36 13.25 12.69
C PRO A 36 12.53 13.29 11.40
N THR A 37 12.18 12.14 10.80
CA THR A 37 11.28 12.05 9.65
C THR A 37 9.81 11.85 10.05
N GLN A 38 9.57 11.62 11.35
CA GLN A 38 8.24 11.48 11.92
C GLN A 38 7.75 12.79 12.52
N ILE A 39 6.48 13.11 12.28
CA ILE A 39 5.80 14.23 12.92
C ILE A 39 4.58 13.76 13.68
N ARG A 40 4.29 14.42 14.79
CA ARG A 40 3.03 14.27 15.52
C ARG A 40 2.04 15.33 15.05
N ILE A 41 0.84 14.90 14.67
CA ILE A 41 -0.31 15.76 14.37
C ILE A 41 -1.50 15.24 15.16
N ASP A 42 -2.07 16.08 16.03
CA ASP A 42 -3.15 15.68 16.94
C ASP A 42 -4.55 16.08 16.44
N ASP A 43 -4.63 16.93 15.41
CA ASP A 43 -5.87 17.45 14.85
C ASP A 43 -6.10 16.93 13.39
N PRO A 44 -7.27 16.33 13.09
CA PRO A 44 -7.60 15.82 11.75
C PRO A 44 -7.57 16.88 10.63
N ALA A 45 -8.00 18.11 10.91
CA ALA A 45 -8.00 19.20 9.94
C ALA A 45 -6.58 19.67 9.62
N VAL A 46 -5.69 19.65 10.63
CA VAL A 46 -4.27 19.95 10.40
C VAL A 46 -3.60 18.83 9.61
N LEU A 47 -3.94 17.56 9.86
CA LEU A 47 -3.46 16.46 9.04
C LEU A 47 -3.90 16.61 7.57
N ALA A 48 -5.16 16.96 7.33
CA ALA A 48 -5.65 17.23 5.98
C ALA A 48 -4.88 18.37 5.31
N SER A 49 -4.62 19.45 6.03
CA SER A 49 -3.84 20.59 5.56
C SER A 49 -2.39 20.21 5.26
N PHE A 50 -1.78 19.36 6.09
CA PHE A 50 -0.43 18.86 5.88
C PHE A 50 -0.32 17.98 4.64
N ILE A 51 -1.30 17.11 4.40
CA ILE A 51 -1.35 16.28 3.18
C ILE A 51 -1.54 17.15 1.93
N ALA A 52 -2.40 18.17 1.99
CA ALA A 52 -2.57 19.14 0.90
C ALA A 52 -1.26 19.88 0.61
N PHE A 53 -0.55 20.32 1.65
CA PHE A 53 0.77 20.91 1.52
C PHE A 53 1.78 19.96 0.84
N CYS A 54 1.81 18.70 1.26
CA CYS A 54 2.69 17.68 0.65
C CYS A 54 2.37 17.43 -0.83
N SER A 55 1.09 17.53 -1.19
CA SER A 55 0.61 17.35 -2.55
C SER A 55 0.94 18.52 -3.48
N GLY A 56 1.08 19.73 -2.93
CA GLY A 56 1.31 20.94 -3.72
C GLY A 56 0.31 21.09 -4.90
N PRO A 57 0.66 21.89 -5.93
CA PRO A 57 -0.23 22.14 -7.07
C PRO A 57 -0.32 20.96 -8.06
N CYS A 58 0.72 20.13 -8.16
CA CYS A 58 0.85 19.12 -9.23
C CYS A 58 1.56 17.82 -8.79
N ARG A 59 1.73 17.58 -7.48
CA ARG A 59 2.46 16.40 -6.99
C ARG A 59 1.49 15.40 -6.36
N PRO A 60 1.04 14.36 -7.08
CA PRO A 60 0.16 13.37 -6.48
C PRO A 60 0.92 12.61 -5.37
N VAL A 61 0.43 12.74 -4.14
CA VAL A 61 0.91 11.92 -3.02
C VAL A 61 0.00 10.73 -2.78
N PHE A 62 0.58 9.69 -2.18
CA PHE A 62 -0.09 8.46 -1.85
C PHE A 62 0.06 8.19 -0.36
N LEU A 63 -1.02 7.75 0.26
CA LEU A 63 -1.12 7.56 1.70
C LEU A 63 -1.15 6.07 2.01
N ARG A 64 -0.53 5.69 3.12
CA ARG A 64 -0.63 4.34 3.68
C ARG A 64 -0.88 4.46 5.17
N GLY A 65 -2.04 3.95 5.60
CA GLY A 65 -2.38 3.84 7.01
C GLY A 65 -1.73 2.62 7.65
N GLU A 66 -1.17 2.79 8.84
CA GLU A 66 -0.44 1.76 9.56
C GLU A 66 -0.77 1.84 11.06
N THR A 67 -1.11 0.72 11.69
CA THR A 67 -1.42 0.68 13.14
C THR A 67 -0.17 0.79 14.02
N ARG A 68 1.02 0.68 13.43
CA ARG A 68 2.31 0.82 14.12
C ARG A 68 3.33 1.52 13.25
N CYS A 69 4.34 2.10 13.90
CA CYS A 69 5.46 2.74 13.22
C CYS A 69 6.36 1.68 12.59
N PHE A 70 6.21 1.44 11.28
CA PHE A 70 7.12 0.56 10.55
C PHE A 70 8.38 1.34 10.12
N PRO A 71 9.59 0.81 10.40
CA PRO A 71 10.83 1.48 10.00
C PRO A 71 11.02 1.43 8.49
N SER A 72 10.52 0.38 7.84
CA SER A 72 10.65 0.11 6.41
C SER A 72 9.31 -0.12 5.74
N SER A 73 9.28 0.11 4.43
CA SER A 73 8.12 -0.03 3.53
C SER A 73 8.35 -1.17 2.55
N VAL A 74 8.82 -2.31 3.06
CA VAL A 74 9.11 -3.50 2.25
C VAL A 74 7.80 -4.12 1.74
N PRO A 75 7.66 -4.39 0.42
CA PRO A 75 6.50 -5.09 -0.13
C PRO A 75 6.26 -6.45 0.50
N SER A 76 4.99 -6.88 0.49
CA SER A 76 4.54 -8.10 1.19
C SER A 76 5.30 -9.37 0.77
N LEU A 77 5.73 -9.46 -0.49
CA LEU A 77 6.52 -10.58 -1.01
C LEU A 77 7.89 -10.75 -0.33
N PHE A 78 8.53 -9.65 0.07
CA PHE A 78 9.92 -9.66 0.57
C PHE A 78 10.02 -9.49 2.09
N ARG A 79 8.90 -9.25 2.78
CA ARG A 79 8.90 -9.13 4.24
C ARG A 79 9.40 -10.42 4.88
N ASN A 80 10.38 -10.28 5.77
CA ASN A 80 10.99 -11.38 6.51
C ASN A 80 11.50 -12.51 5.59
N ALA A 81 11.90 -12.20 4.36
CA ALA A 81 12.39 -13.23 3.42
C ALA A 81 13.78 -13.74 3.79
N GLY A 82 14.64 -12.92 4.42
CA GLY A 82 16.00 -13.32 4.75
C GLY A 82 16.73 -13.88 3.52
N ASN A 83 17.16 -15.13 3.60
CA ASN A 83 17.86 -15.84 2.52
C ASN A 83 16.92 -16.38 1.42
N GLU A 84 15.60 -16.31 1.59
CA GLU A 84 14.58 -16.83 0.66
C GLU A 84 14.16 -15.80 -0.40
N LEU A 85 14.81 -14.63 -0.44
CA LEU A 85 14.36 -13.50 -1.24
C LEU A 85 14.32 -13.83 -2.75
N GLU A 86 15.33 -14.54 -3.25
CA GLU A 86 15.39 -14.98 -4.65
C GLU A 86 14.33 -16.03 -4.96
N GLN A 87 14.15 -16.99 -4.06
CA GLN A 87 13.16 -18.06 -4.18
C GLN A 87 11.74 -17.48 -4.23
N ARG A 88 11.42 -16.50 -3.38
CA ARG A 88 10.11 -15.84 -3.37
C ARG A 88 9.86 -15.06 -4.65
N TRP A 89 10.88 -14.37 -5.17
CA TRP A 89 10.78 -13.69 -6.46
C TRP A 89 10.57 -14.67 -7.62
N ALA A 90 11.31 -15.78 -7.64
CA ALA A 90 11.18 -16.82 -8.65
C ALA A 90 9.82 -17.51 -8.61
N ALA A 91 9.33 -17.87 -7.41
CA ALA A 91 8.01 -18.43 -7.20
C ALA A 91 6.91 -17.48 -7.66
N TYR A 92 7.01 -16.19 -7.33
CA TYR A 92 6.06 -15.16 -7.78
C TYR A 92 6.01 -15.07 -9.31
N LYS A 93 7.17 -15.00 -9.99
CA LYS A 93 7.22 -14.97 -11.46
C LYS A 93 6.68 -16.26 -12.09
N CYS A 94 7.01 -17.42 -11.52
CA CYS A 94 6.47 -18.71 -11.95
C CYS A 94 4.95 -18.74 -11.87
N PHE A 95 4.40 -18.24 -10.75
CA PHE A 95 2.96 -18.11 -10.56
C PHE A 95 2.32 -17.18 -11.59
N LEU A 96 2.89 -15.99 -11.83
CA LEU A 96 2.37 -15.05 -12.83
C LEU A 96 2.30 -15.66 -14.23
N ASN A 97 3.38 -16.32 -14.66
CA ASN A 97 3.44 -16.94 -15.99
C ASN A 97 2.36 -18.02 -16.14
N ARG A 98 2.22 -18.88 -15.13
CA ARG A 98 1.20 -19.93 -15.14
C ARG A 98 -0.22 -19.39 -15.11
N LEU A 99 -0.46 -18.35 -14.32
CA LEU A 99 -1.77 -17.71 -14.25
C LEU A 99 -2.19 -17.16 -15.63
N GLN A 100 -1.24 -16.60 -16.38
CA GLN A 100 -1.45 -16.11 -17.76
C GLN A 100 -1.63 -17.23 -18.80
N GLU A 101 -1.08 -18.41 -18.55
CA GLU A 101 -1.24 -19.61 -19.39
C GLU A 101 -2.57 -20.35 -19.12
N LEU A 102 -2.89 -20.59 -17.84
CA LEU A 102 -4.00 -21.43 -17.39
C LEU A 102 -5.36 -20.73 -17.49
N HIS A 103 -5.37 -19.40 -17.49
CA HIS A 103 -6.62 -18.64 -17.54
C HIS A 103 -6.65 -17.65 -18.71
N PRO A 104 -6.74 -18.12 -19.97
CA PRO A 104 -6.97 -17.27 -21.13
C PRO A 104 -8.16 -16.29 -21.03
N PRO A 105 -9.27 -16.59 -20.32
CA PRO A 105 -10.34 -15.61 -20.09
C PRO A 105 -9.86 -14.37 -19.29
N LEU A 106 -8.80 -14.50 -18.49
CA LEU A 106 -8.15 -13.36 -17.83
C LEU A 106 -7.40 -12.46 -18.82
N ARG A 107 -7.05 -12.95 -20.03
CA ARG A 107 -6.47 -12.12 -21.12
C ARG A 107 -7.47 -11.14 -21.74
N GLY A 108 -8.78 -11.33 -21.54
CA GLY A 108 -9.84 -10.43 -22.02
C GLY A 108 -10.43 -9.52 -20.94
N THR A 109 -9.80 -9.46 -19.77
CA THR A 109 -10.24 -8.66 -18.61
C THR A 109 -9.08 -7.76 -18.13
N ARG A 110 -9.30 -6.95 -17.09
CA ARG A 110 -8.36 -5.99 -16.45
C ARG A 110 -6.97 -6.52 -16.02
N TRP A 111 -6.64 -7.76 -16.36
CA TRP A 111 -5.39 -8.46 -16.01
C TRP A 111 -4.40 -8.49 -17.18
N GLN A 112 -4.67 -7.70 -18.24
CA GLN A 112 -3.75 -7.54 -19.36
C GLN A 112 -2.46 -6.87 -18.86
N GLY A 113 -1.32 -7.54 -19.08
CA GLY A 113 -0.02 -7.10 -18.59
C GLY A 113 0.34 -7.69 -17.21
N THR A 114 1.59 -8.13 -17.06
CA THR A 114 2.15 -8.66 -15.81
C THR A 114 2.11 -7.64 -14.67
N GLU A 115 2.17 -6.36 -15.01
CA GLU A 115 2.14 -5.22 -14.10
C GLU A 115 0.80 -5.04 -13.38
N HIS A 116 -0.31 -4.91 -14.11
CA HIS A 116 -1.64 -4.77 -13.51
C HIS A 116 -2.00 -6.04 -12.72
N LEU A 117 -1.62 -7.21 -13.24
CA LEU A 117 -1.85 -8.47 -12.56
C LEU A 117 -1.24 -8.49 -11.15
N GLY A 118 -0.01 -8.01 -10.96
CA GLY A 118 0.61 -7.94 -9.63
C GLY A 118 -0.16 -7.05 -8.65
N ALA A 119 -0.55 -5.84 -9.06
CA ALA A 119 -1.32 -4.92 -8.21
C ALA A 119 -2.70 -5.50 -7.86
N VAL A 120 -3.34 -6.18 -8.81
CA VAL A 120 -4.62 -6.82 -8.56
C VAL A 120 -4.46 -8.00 -7.59
N LEU A 121 -3.45 -8.86 -7.76
CA LEU A 121 -3.21 -9.99 -6.85
C LEU A 121 -2.95 -9.51 -5.40
N GLN A 122 -2.23 -8.39 -5.24
CA GLN A 122 -2.00 -7.75 -3.95
C GLN A 122 -3.33 -7.37 -3.26
N HIS A 123 -4.26 -6.81 -4.04
CA HIS A 123 -5.59 -6.42 -3.58
C HIS A 123 -6.45 -7.61 -3.09
N TYR A 124 -6.12 -8.84 -3.49
CA TYR A 124 -6.80 -10.07 -3.06
C TYR A 124 -5.98 -10.92 -2.08
N GLY A 125 -4.97 -10.34 -1.42
CA GLY A 125 -4.22 -10.98 -0.33
C GLY A 125 -3.01 -11.83 -0.74
N ILE A 126 -2.72 -11.94 -2.03
CA ILE A 126 -1.49 -12.58 -2.51
C ILE A 126 -0.32 -11.64 -2.24
N ARG A 127 0.83 -12.20 -1.83
CA ARG A 127 2.04 -11.42 -1.54
C ARG A 127 2.75 -11.08 -2.85
N THR A 128 2.97 -9.79 -3.09
CA THR A 128 3.51 -9.27 -4.36
C THR A 128 4.60 -8.21 -4.09
N PRO A 129 5.34 -7.75 -5.13
CA PRO A 129 6.25 -6.61 -4.99
C PRO A 129 5.54 -5.25 -4.86
N TRP A 130 4.21 -5.23 -4.81
CA TRP A 130 3.41 -4.02 -4.71
C TRP A 130 3.12 -3.65 -3.26
N LEU A 131 2.99 -2.35 -3.03
CA LEU A 131 2.61 -1.75 -1.76
C LEU A 131 1.23 -1.11 -1.91
N ASP A 132 0.25 -1.61 -1.16
CA ASP A 132 -1.08 -0.99 -1.09
C ASP A 132 -0.98 0.44 -0.53
N VAL A 133 -1.62 1.36 -1.24
CA VAL A 133 -1.76 2.77 -0.86
C VAL A 133 -3.15 3.28 -1.21
N VAL A 134 -3.48 4.48 -0.75
CA VAL A 134 -4.73 5.18 -1.04
C VAL A 134 -4.47 6.66 -1.29
N ARG A 135 -5.41 7.37 -1.93
CA ARG A 135 -5.38 8.85 -2.00
C ARG A 135 -6.30 9.51 -0.98
N ASN A 136 -7.31 8.77 -0.52
CA ASN A 136 -8.31 9.27 0.42
C ASN A 136 -7.75 9.24 1.85
N LEU A 137 -7.72 10.40 2.52
CA LEU A 137 -7.23 10.51 3.89
C LEU A 137 -8.05 9.68 4.88
N TYR A 138 -9.37 9.65 4.74
CA TYR A 138 -10.23 8.87 5.62
C TYR A 138 -9.97 7.38 5.47
N THR A 139 -9.81 6.87 4.25
CA THR A 139 -9.41 5.47 4.04
C THR A 139 -8.04 5.18 4.67
N ALA A 140 -7.08 6.12 4.59
CA ALA A 140 -5.78 5.96 5.24
C ALA A 140 -5.90 5.94 6.78
N ILE A 141 -6.71 6.82 7.37
CA ILE A 141 -7.00 6.81 8.82
C ILE A 141 -7.64 5.48 9.21
N TRP A 142 -8.57 4.96 8.41
CA TRP A 142 -9.21 3.68 8.67
C TRP A 142 -8.18 2.56 8.77
N PHE A 143 -7.27 2.44 7.79
CA PHE A 143 -6.17 1.47 7.83
C PHE A 143 -5.19 1.68 9.00
N ALA A 144 -5.01 2.92 9.45
CA ALA A 144 -4.15 3.25 10.58
C ALA A 144 -4.79 2.97 11.95
N THR A 145 -6.09 2.71 12.00
CA THR A 145 -6.88 2.52 13.23
C THR A 145 -7.53 1.14 13.30
N HIS A 146 -7.32 0.27 12.33
CA HIS A 146 -7.85 -1.10 12.30
C HIS A 146 -6.73 -2.13 12.17
N ASP A 147 -6.74 -3.14 13.04
CA ASP A 147 -5.90 -4.32 12.91
C ASP A 147 -6.64 -5.39 12.10
N PHE A 148 -5.89 -6.32 11.51
CA PHE A 148 -6.43 -7.38 10.66
C PHE A 148 -6.03 -8.74 11.21
N GLU A 149 -7.03 -9.58 11.44
CA GLU A 149 -6.86 -10.99 11.79
C GLU A 149 -7.23 -11.87 10.61
N THR A 150 -6.37 -12.83 10.27
CA THR A 150 -6.71 -13.88 9.31
C THR A 150 -7.44 -15.02 10.02
N ARG A 151 -8.68 -15.27 9.63
CA ARG A 151 -9.49 -16.42 10.04
C ARG A 151 -9.78 -17.30 8.82
N GLY A 152 -8.89 -18.26 8.57
CA GLY A 152 -8.94 -19.07 7.35
C GLY A 152 -8.63 -18.23 6.11
N SER A 153 -9.54 -18.17 5.14
CA SER A 153 -9.44 -17.30 3.96
C SER A 153 -10.08 -15.91 4.15
N CYS A 154 -10.55 -15.61 5.36
CA CYS A 154 -11.20 -14.35 5.70
C CYS A 154 -10.25 -13.43 6.48
N PHE A 155 -10.18 -12.15 6.08
CA PHE A 155 -9.61 -11.09 6.90
C PHE A 155 -10.73 -10.38 7.66
N VAL A 156 -10.64 -10.38 8.98
CA VAL A 156 -11.54 -9.64 9.86
C VAL A 156 -10.83 -8.38 10.32
N ALA A 157 -11.44 -7.22 10.05
CA ALA A 157 -10.94 -5.94 10.54
C ALA A 157 -11.53 -5.63 11.91
N THR A 158 -10.69 -5.30 12.88
CA THR A 158 -11.10 -4.88 14.21
C THR A 158 -10.48 -3.52 14.54
N THR A 159 -11.18 -2.68 15.31
CA THR A 159 -10.59 -1.43 15.79
C THR A 159 -9.35 -1.76 16.63
N SER A 160 -8.24 -1.09 16.31
CA SER A 160 -6.98 -1.28 17.02
C SER A 160 -7.06 -0.68 18.43
N GLU A 161 -6.53 -1.40 19.42
CA GLU A 161 -6.39 -0.92 20.81
C GLU A 161 -5.13 -0.05 21.00
N ARG A 162 -4.32 0.12 19.96
CA ARG A 162 -3.09 0.90 20.03
C ARG A 162 -3.41 2.39 20.23
N GLU A 163 -2.59 3.06 21.02
CA GLU A 163 -2.77 4.49 21.33
C GLU A 163 -2.59 5.43 20.13
N HIS A 164 -1.90 4.98 19.09
CA HIS A 164 -1.52 5.83 17.96
C HIS A 164 -1.70 5.09 16.63
N GLY A 165 -2.17 5.82 15.63
CA GLY A 165 -2.12 5.43 14.23
C GLY A 165 -1.01 6.18 13.50
N TYR A 166 -0.62 5.65 12.34
CA TYR A 166 0.44 6.21 11.51
C TYR A 166 0.00 6.36 10.06
N ILE A 167 0.38 7.46 9.42
CA ILE A 167 0.21 7.66 7.98
C ILE A 167 1.57 7.90 7.33
N SER A 168 1.98 6.95 6.51
CA SER A 168 3.13 7.12 5.61
C SER A 168 2.66 7.83 4.33
N ILE A 169 3.33 8.93 3.96
CA ILE A 169 3.04 9.72 2.75
C ILE A 169 4.16 9.47 1.74
N TYR A 170 3.82 8.97 0.57
CA TYR A 170 4.74 8.66 -0.52
C TYR A 170 4.57 9.64 -1.67
N ASP A 171 5.70 9.99 -2.28
CA ASP A 171 5.73 10.62 -3.60
C ASP A 171 6.15 9.60 -4.64
N ALA A 172 5.34 9.41 -5.68
CA ALA A 172 5.65 8.50 -6.77
C ALA A 172 6.60 9.12 -7.82
N ARG A 173 6.80 10.44 -7.82
CA ARG A 173 7.65 11.14 -8.79
C ARG A 173 8.69 12.06 -8.11
N PRO A 174 9.51 11.55 -7.18
CA PRO A 174 10.50 12.41 -6.53
C PRO A 174 11.59 12.82 -7.53
N GLU A 175 11.97 14.09 -7.49
CA GLU A 175 13.09 14.62 -8.26
C GLU A 175 14.39 13.85 -7.98
N GLY A 176 15.16 13.57 -9.04
CA GLY A 176 16.45 12.89 -8.94
C GLY A 176 16.37 11.39 -8.56
N ARG A 177 15.19 10.76 -8.64
CA ARG A 177 14.98 9.34 -8.36
C ARG A 177 14.13 8.67 -9.44
N THR A 178 14.30 7.35 -9.60
CA THR A 178 13.43 6.54 -10.46
C THR A 178 11.99 6.65 -9.99
N TRP A 179 11.04 6.86 -10.89
CA TRP A 179 9.64 6.96 -10.51
C TRP A 179 9.12 5.63 -9.96
N LEU A 180 8.15 5.72 -9.05
CA LEU A 180 7.35 4.57 -8.68
C LEU A 180 6.27 4.36 -9.73
N LYS A 181 6.06 3.11 -10.12
CA LYS A 181 4.87 2.72 -10.85
C LYS A 181 3.68 2.84 -9.92
N VAL A 182 2.64 3.49 -10.43
CA VAL A 182 1.34 3.58 -9.77
C VAL A 182 0.35 2.82 -10.64
N VAL A 183 -0.36 1.86 -10.04
CA VAL A 183 -1.51 1.22 -10.68
C VAL A 183 -2.76 1.62 -9.92
N ASP A 184 -3.75 2.10 -10.67
CA ASP A 184 -5.07 2.50 -10.18
C ASP A 184 -6.11 1.52 -10.70
N LEU A 185 -6.66 0.70 -9.80
CA LEU A 185 -7.62 -0.33 -10.14
C LEU A 185 -9.05 0.21 -10.37
N TRP A 186 -9.29 1.53 -10.21
CA TRP A 186 -10.57 2.17 -10.57
C TRP A 186 -10.59 2.68 -12.01
N GLY A 187 -9.49 3.28 -12.47
CA GLY A 187 -9.40 3.92 -13.79
C GLY A 187 -9.44 2.95 -14.97
N ASP A 188 -9.09 1.68 -14.72
CA ASP A 188 -8.96 0.64 -15.74
C ASP A 188 -10.22 -0.26 -15.85
N ASP A 189 -11.37 0.16 -15.29
CA ASP A 189 -12.54 -0.72 -15.18
C ASP A 189 -13.50 -0.65 -16.40
N SER A 190 -13.72 -1.82 -16.98
CA SER A 190 -14.90 -2.14 -17.79
C SER A 190 -16.14 -2.21 -16.88
N SER A 191 -17.35 -1.93 -17.37
CA SER A 191 -18.62 -1.81 -16.62
C SER A 191 -19.14 -3.05 -15.84
N ARG A 192 -18.27 -3.95 -15.36
CA ARG A 192 -18.59 -5.24 -14.73
C ARG A 192 -18.30 -5.28 -13.23
N HIS A 193 -17.75 -4.23 -12.63
CA HIS A 193 -17.48 -4.20 -11.19
C HIS A 193 -17.96 -2.88 -10.58
N PHE A 194 -18.62 -2.97 -9.42
CA PHE A 194 -18.96 -1.79 -8.65
C PHE A 194 -17.91 -1.63 -7.55
N ARG A 195 -16.89 -0.81 -7.83
CA ARG A 195 -15.88 -0.42 -6.84
C ARG A 195 -16.29 0.92 -6.23
N PRO A 196 -16.75 0.96 -4.97
CA PRO A 196 -17.01 2.24 -4.32
C PRO A 196 -15.74 3.11 -4.33
N HIS A 197 -15.87 4.43 -4.50
CA HIS A 197 -14.73 5.35 -4.46
C HIS A 197 -13.96 5.34 -3.13
N ALA A 198 -14.56 4.78 -2.07
CA ALA A 198 -13.94 4.60 -0.76
C ALA A 198 -13.13 3.31 -0.64
N GLN A 199 -13.34 2.32 -1.54
CA GLN A 199 -12.57 1.08 -1.59
C GLN A 199 -11.07 1.41 -1.69
N HIS A 200 -10.17 0.52 -1.28
CA HIS A 200 -8.76 0.65 -1.63
C HIS A 200 -8.52 0.01 -3.01
N GLY A 201 -7.53 0.50 -3.75
CA GLY A 201 -7.34 0.10 -5.15
C GLY A 201 -6.14 0.73 -5.83
N LEU A 202 -5.27 1.39 -5.07
CA LEU A 202 -4.01 1.91 -5.58
C LEU A 202 -2.85 1.08 -5.05
N SER A 203 -1.85 0.91 -5.90
CA SER A 203 -0.64 0.18 -5.53
C SER A 203 0.60 0.86 -6.09
N LEU A 204 1.67 0.87 -5.31
CA LEU A 204 2.99 1.36 -5.70
C LEU A 204 3.97 0.22 -5.87
N ALA A 205 4.81 0.28 -6.89
CA ALA A 205 5.98 -0.57 -7.01
C ALA A 205 7.16 0.22 -7.59
N LYS A 206 8.37 -0.11 -7.17
CA LYS A 206 9.56 0.43 -7.83
C LYS A 206 9.70 -0.19 -9.22
N GLN A 207 10.13 0.58 -10.22
CA GLN A 207 10.39 0.07 -11.57
C GLN A 207 11.87 -0.32 -11.76
N ASP A 208 12.13 -1.30 -12.63
CA ASP A 208 13.41 -1.49 -13.29
C ASP A 208 13.50 -0.62 -14.55
N ASP A 209 14.63 -0.71 -15.24
CA ASP A 209 14.92 0.12 -16.42
C ASP A 209 13.99 -0.21 -17.60
N ASP A 210 13.36 -1.39 -17.58
CA ASP A 210 12.35 -1.85 -18.55
C ASP A 210 10.91 -1.51 -18.12
N GLY A 211 10.74 -0.80 -16.99
CA GLY A 211 9.44 -0.39 -16.47
C GLY A 211 8.68 -1.46 -15.69
N ASN A 212 9.27 -2.64 -15.47
CA ASN A 212 8.67 -3.74 -14.69
C ASN A 212 8.88 -3.52 -13.18
N PRO A 213 8.01 -4.06 -12.32
CA PRO A 213 8.21 -4.00 -10.87
C PRO A 213 9.56 -4.62 -10.45
N ARG A 214 10.52 -3.82 -9.98
CA ARG A 214 11.82 -4.24 -9.46
C ARG A 214 11.66 -4.74 -8.03
N GLY A 215 11.29 -6.00 -7.92
CA GLY A 215 10.85 -6.62 -6.67
C GLY A 215 11.95 -7.04 -5.73
N LYS A 216 12.68 -6.12 -5.08
CA LYS A 216 13.51 -6.46 -3.88
C LYS A 216 13.68 -5.31 -2.89
N GLN A 217 13.17 -4.13 -3.21
CA GLN A 217 13.62 -2.90 -2.56
C GLN A 217 12.54 -2.28 -1.68
N ASP A 218 13.03 -1.73 -0.58
CA ASP A 218 12.25 -0.93 0.34
C ASP A 218 11.75 0.35 -0.36
N LEU A 219 10.46 0.66 -0.20
CA LEU A 219 9.87 1.91 -0.68
C LEU A 219 10.07 3.07 0.30
N GLU A 220 10.69 2.83 1.47
CA GLU A 220 10.98 3.83 2.49
C GLU A 220 11.60 5.11 1.93
N PRO A 221 12.58 5.07 0.99
CA PRO A 221 13.15 6.30 0.46
C PRO A 221 12.09 7.22 -0.15
N TYR A 222 11.05 6.67 -0.78
CA TYR A 222 9.99 7.44 -1.42
C TYR A 222 8.97 8.04 -0.44
N ARG A 223 9.07 7.67 0.84
CA ARG A 223 8.26 8.26 1.92
C ARG A 223 8.79 9.66 2.23
N ILE A 224 7.97 10.67 1.95
CA ILE A 224 8.30 12.07 2.14
C ILE A 224 7.92 12.59 3.52
N ALA A 225 7.01 11.90 4.20
CA ALA A 225 6.62 12.17 5.57
C ALA A 225 6.02 10.92 6.23
N HIS A 226 6.15 10.84 7.55
CA HIS A 226 5.52 9.82 8.37
C HIS A 226 4.80 10.51 9.54
N VAL A 227 3.48 10.45 9.55
CA VAL A 227 2.67 11.16 10.55
C VAL A 227 2.20 10.18 11.61
N ARG A 228 2.46 10.48 12.88
CA ARG A 228 1.85 9.86 14.05
C ARG A 228 0.67 10.71 14.50
N PHE A 229 -0.48 10.08 14.75
CA PHE A 229 -1.66 10.74 15.30
C PHE A 229 -2.28 9.88 16.41
N PRO A 230 -2.98 10.47 17.39
CA PRO A 230 -3.59 9.69 18.47
C PRO A 230 -4.77 8.87 17.94
N ASN A 231 -4.83 7.59 18.26
CA ASN A 231 -5.99 6.75 17.96
C ASN A 231 -7.07 7.01 19.02
N SER A 232 -7.88 8.04 18.80
CA SER A 232 -8.91 8.49 19.74
C SER A 232 -10.24 8.71 19.04
N ARG A 233 -11.30 8.95 19.82
CA ARG A 233 -12.67 9.10 19.30
C ARG A 233 -12.82 10.18 18.23
N GLN A 234 -12.01 11.24 18.26
CA GLN A 234 -12.05 12.30 17.24
C GLN A 234 -11.58 11.83 15.85
N TRP A 235 -10.84 10.72 15.79
CA TRP A 235 -10.34 10.07 14.57
C TRP A 235 -11.20 8.89 14.13
N ALA A 236 -12.20 8.52 14.95
CA ALA A 236 -13.05 7.37 14.66
C ALA A 236 -13.90 7.64 13.42
N LEU A 237 -13.81 6.74 12.45
CA LEU A 237 -14.62 6.76 11.23
C LEU A 237 -15.81 5.83 11.42
N CYS A 238 -17.02 6.39 11.35
CA CYS A 238 -18.26 5.67 11.56
C CYS A 238 -19.11 5.64 10.29
N GLY A 239 -19.91 4.58 10.14
CA GLY A 239 -20.88 4.45 9.06
C GLY A 239 -20.52 3.37 8.05
N HIS A 240 -21.49 3.03 7.20
CA HIS A 240 -21.42 1.86 6.32
C HIS A 240 -20.27 1.93 5.31
N MET A 241 -19.91 3.13 4.84
CA MET A 241 -18.81 3.36 3.90
C MET A 241 -17.44 3.00 4.47
N PHE A 242 -17.30 2.97 5.80
CA PHE A 242 -16.07 2.60 6.50
C PHE A 242 -16.14 1.17 7.07
N SER A 243 -17.09 0.35 6.60
CA SER A 243 -17.05 -1.08 6.89
C SER A 243 -16.02 -1.79 6.01
N ALA A 244 -15.42 -2.87 6.49
CA ALA A 244 -14.50 -3.69 5.70
C ALA A 244 -15.13 -4.11 4.37
N ARG A 245 -16.43 -4.45 4.38
CA ARG A 245 -17.22 -4.76 3.18
C ARG A 245 -17.16 -3.69 2.07
N PHE A 246 -17.07 -2.41 2.41
CA PHE A 246 -16.98 -1.32 1.42
C PHE A 246 -15.55 -0.97 1.04
N LEU A 247 -14.61 -1.17 1.96
CA LEU A 247 -13.21 -0.83 1.77
C LEU A 247 -12.46 -1.89 0.96
N PHE A 248 -12.95 -3.13 0.95
CA PHE A 248 -12.34 -4.27 0.28
C PHE A 248 -13.27 -4.94 -0.75
N PRO A 249 -12.74 -5.83 -1.60
CA PRO A 249 -13.57 -6.68 -2.45
C PRO A 249 -14.57 -7.53 -1.67
N ALA A 250 -15.83 -7.42 -2.05
CA ALA A 250 -16.91 -8.23 -1.51
C ALA A 250 -17.35 -9.28 -2.56
N PRO A 251 -17.47 -10.58 -2.20
CA PRO A 251 -17.84 -11.64 -3.14
C PRO A 251 -19.14 -11.41 -3.90
N GLU A 252 -20.06 -10.61 -3.36
CA GLU A 252 -21.36 -10.34 -3.97
C GLU A 252 -21.26 -9.39 -5.17
N TYR A 253 -20.24 -8.53 -5.20
CA TYR A 253 -20.08 -7.46 -6.19
C TYR A 253 -18.78 -7.56 -7.00
N ASP A 254 -17.88 -8.48 -6.63
CA ASP A 254 -16.57 -8.63 -7.26
C ASP A 254 -16.41 -10.02 -7.92
N ASP A 255 -16.65 -10.07 -9.24
CA ASP A 255 -16.44 -11.29 -10.03
C ASP A 255 -14.95 -11.68 -10.15
N SER A 256 -14.02 -10.73 -10.01
CA SER A 256 -12.59 -11.01 -10.02
C SER A 256 -12.18 -11.80 -8.78
N LEU A 257 -12.78 -11.52 -7.62
CA LEU A 257 -12.61 -12.34 -6.42
C LEU A 257 -13.09 -13.77 -6.67
N LYS A 258 -14.28 -13.97 -7.27
CA LYS A 258 -14.80 -15.31 -7.59
C LYS A 258 -13.85 -16.11 -8.49
N GLN A 259 -13.27 -15.45 -9.50
CA GLN A 259 -12.31 -16.10 -10.40
C GLN A 259 -11.01 -16.47 -9.69
N LEU A 260 -10.46 -15.57 -8.85
CA LEU A 260 -9.23 -15.87 -8.11
C LEU A 260 -9.44 -16.88 -6.98
N SER A 261 -10.63 -16.95 -6.38
CA SER A 261 -10.94 -17.90 -5.31
C SER A 261 -11.11 -19.35 -5.79
N ARG A 262 -10.90 -19.63 -7.08
CA ARG A 262 -11.00 -21.01 -7.60
C ARG A 262 -9.86 -21.89 -7.03
N PRO A 263 -10.11 -23.17 -6.70
CA PRO A 263 -9.10 -24.05 -6.11
C PRO A 263 -7.85 -24.27 -6.97
N ASP A 264 -7.99 -24.22 -8.30
CA ASP A 264 -6.88 -24.36 -9.24
C ASP A 264 -5.88 -23.18 -9.16
N ILE A 265 -6.34 -21.98 -8.82
CA ILE A 265 -5.48 -20.82 -8.58
C ILE A 265 -4.59 -21.05 -7.35
N GLN A 266 -5.20 -21.48 -6.23
CA GLN A 266 -4.45 -21.76 -5.00
C GLN A 266 -3.47 -22.91 -5.21
N SER A 267 -3.88 -23.97 -5.91
CA SER A 267 -3.00 -25.08 -6.30
C SER A 267 -1.80 -24.62 -7.14
N THR A 268 -2.03 -23.70 -8.08
CA THR A 268 -0.97 -23.11 -8.91
C THR A 268 0.02 -22.29 -8.08
N LEU A 269 -0.48 -21.53 -7.11
CA LEU A 269 0.33 -20.74 -6.18
C LEU A 269 1.18 -21.63 -5.25
N ASP A 270 0.59 -22.68 -4.68
CA ASP A 270 1.30 -23.64 -3.83
C ASP A 270 2.34 -24.46 -4.61
N ARG A 271 2.02 -24.81 -5.86
CA ARG A 271 2.96 -25.48 -6.76
C ARG A 271 4.14 -24.58 -7.10
N ALA A 272 3.90 -23.30 -7.38
CA ALA A 272 4.96 -22.33 -7.62
C ALA A 272 5.88 -22.14 -6.40
N CYS A 273 5.32 -22.18 -5.17
CA CYS A 273 6.14 -22.19 -3.95
C CYS A 273 7.01 -23.46 -3.86
N THR A 274 6.38 -24.64 -4.02
CA THR A 274 7.05 -25.93 -3.83
C THR A 274 8.21 -26.14 -4.83
N GLU A 275 8.04 -25.75 -6.09
CA GLU A 275 9.08 -25.87 -7.12
C GLU A 275 10.24 -24.89 -6.96
N ASN A 276 10.10 -23.89 -6.09
CA ASN A 276 11.15 -22.94 -5.75
C ASN A 276 11.62 -23.12 -4.30
N ASP A 277 11.45 -24.32 -3.74
CA ASP A 277 11.89 -24.71 -2.40
C ASP A 277 11.31 -23.83 -1.27
N LEU A 278 10.07 -23.36 -1.44
CA LEU A 278 9.35 -22.59 -0.42
C LEU A 278 8.20 -23.40 0.20
N PRO A 279 7.91 -23.21 1.49
CA PRO A 279 6.70 -23.73 2.11
C PRO A 279 5.42 -23.31 1.37
N ARG A 280 4.40 -24.17 1.37
CA ARG A 280 3.06 -23.82 0.85
C ARG A 280 2.48 -22.61 1.59
N GLY A 281 1.70 -21.79 0.89
CA GLY A 281 1.18 -20.53 1.43
C GLY A 281 2.21 -19.41 1.62
N THR A 282 3.48 -19.59 1.20
CA THR A 282 4.49 -18.52 1.27
C THR A 282 4.08 -17.29 0.46
N LEU A 283 3.49 -17.47 -0.72
CA LEU A 283 2.95 -16.37 -1.52
C LEU A 283 1.55 -15.89 -1.05
N GLY A 284 1.02 -16.45 0.04
CA GLY A 284 -0.27 -16.09 0.60
C GLY A 284 -1.38 -17.04 0.17
N VAL A 285 -2.61 -16.63 0.46
CA VAL A 285 -3.84 -17.28 0.02
C VAL A 285 -4.75 -16.21 -0.55
N VAL A 286 -5.60 -16.57 -1.49
CA VAL A 286 -6.64 -15.64 -1.95
C VAL A 286 -7.61 -15.43 -0.80
N SER A 287 -7.71 -14.17 -0.35
CA SER A 287 -8.53 -13.81 0.80
C SER A 287 -9.67 -12.89 0.41
N HIS A 288 -10.74 -12.99 1.18
CA HIS A 288 -11.85 -12.05 1.16
C HIS A 288 -11.96 -11.39 2.54
N TYR A 289 -12.64 -10.25 2.60
CA TYR A 289 -12.72 -9.43 3.82
C TYR A 289 -14.14 -9.48 4.38
N MET A 290 -14.27 -9.65 5.70
CA MET A 290 -15.53 -9.56 6.44
C MET A 290 -15.50 -8.39 7.42
#